data_AF-X7ZX30-F1
#
_entry.id   AF-X7ZX30-F1
#
_cell.length_a   1.000
_cell.length_b   1.000
_cell.length_c   1.000
_cell.angle_alpha   90.00
_cell.angle_beta   90.00
_cell.angle_gamma   90.00
#
_symmetry.space_group_name_H-M   'P 1'
#
loop_
_entity.id
_entity.type
_entity.pdbx_description
1 polymer ?
#
loop_
_entity_poly.entity_id
_entity_poly.type
_entity_poly.pdbx_seq_one_letter_code
_entity_poly.pdbx_strand_id
1 'polypeptide(L)' 'MGELIDDEILTAFAIVAEPDRLGAAIAERYGDIAERFTFNAPYKHDPDLWAPAIDYLS' A
#
# COMPACT_ATOMS: atom_id res chain seq x y z
N MET A 1 -9.66 18.70 -11.68
CA MET A 1 -8.75 17.54 -11.89
C MET A 1 -9.17 16.28 -11.15
N GLY A 2 -9.87 16.36 -10.00
CA GLY A 2 -10.31 15.17 -9.24
C GLY A 2 -11.39 14.31 -9.89
N GLU A 3 -12.15 14.80 -10.87
CA GLU A 3 -13.17 14.00 -11.58
C GLU A 3 -12.60 13.18 -12.76
N LEU A 4 -11.32 13.38 -13.13
CA LEU A 4 -10.67 12.65 -14.23
C LEU A 4 -9.87 11.42 -13.76
N ILE A 5 -9.65 11.29 -12.45
CA ILE A 5 -9.00 10.12 -11.85
C ILE A 5 -10.11 9.43 -11.05
N ASP A 6 -10.74 8.45 -11.67
CA ASP A 6 -11.70 7.57 -11.03
C ASP A 6 -10.99 6.38 -10.37
N ASP A 7 -11.78 5.54 -9.69
CA ASP A 7 -11.27 4.35 -9.01
C ASP A 7 -10.64 3.35 -9.99
N GLU A 8 -11.08 3.34 -11.26
CA GLU A 8 -10.50 2.49 -12.30
C GLU A 8 -9.05 2.90 -12.58
N ILE A 9 -8.82 4.19 -12.84
CA ILE A 9 -7.48 4.72 -13.04
C ILE A 9 -6.64 4.53 -11.76
N LEU A 10 -7.20 4.79 -10.58
CA LEU A 10 -6.45 4.67 -9.33
C LEU A 10 -5.98 3.23 -9.09
N THR A 11 -6.87 2.25 -9.25
CA THR A 11 -6.54 0.83 -9.02
C THR A 11 -5.58 0.28 -10.08
N ALA A 12 -5.55 0.85 -11.29
CA ALA A 12 -4.58 0.48 -12.32
C ALA A 12 -3.12 0.82 -11.90
N PHE A 13 -2.89 1.90 -11.16
CA PHE A 13 -1.54 2.36 -10.80
C PHE A 13 -1.18 2.20 -9.32
N ALA A 14 -2.16 2.15 -8.43
CA ALA A 14 -1.96 2.12 -6.99
C ALA A 14 -2.61 0.90 -6.35
N ILE A 15 -2.09 0.55 -5.17
CA ILE A 15 -2.77 -0.35 -4.25
C ILE A 15 -3.64 0.50 -3.34
N VAL A 16 -4.93 0.21 -3.32
CA VAL A 16 -5.91 0.88 -2.44
C VAL A 16 -6.47 -0.17 -1.50
N ALA A 17 -6.16 -0.02 -0.22
CA ALA A 17 -6.60 -0.93 0.83
C ALA A 17 -6.65 -0.18 2.16
N GLU A 18 -7.48 -0.68 3.08
CA GLU A 18 -7.41 -0.27 4.47
C GLU A 18 -6.04 -0.65 5.07
N PRO A 19 -5.54 0.09 6.06
CA PRO A 19 -4.20 -0.11 6.61
C PRO A 19 -3.93 -1.53 7.11
N ASP A 20 -4.94 -2.18 7.71
CA ASP A 20 -4.89 -3.56 8.20
C ASP A 20 -4.83 -4.61 7.07
N ARG A 21 -5.24 -4.25 5.85
CA ARG A 21 -5.26 -5.13 4.67
C ARG A 21 -4.15 -4.83 3.67
N LEU A 22 -3.44 -3.72 3.87
CA LEU A 22 -2.47 -3.23 2.90
C LEU A 22 -1.32 -4.22 2.64
N GLY A 23 -0.80 -4.87 3.68
CA GLY A 23 0.27 -5.87 3.54
C GLY A 23 -0.12 -7.02 2.59
N ALA A 24 -1.32 -7.58 2.77
CA ALA A 24 -1.84 -8.63 1.91
C ALA A 24 -2.03 -8.15 0.47
N ALA A 25 -2.57 -6.95 0.27
CA ALA A 25 -2.77 -6.38 -1.06
C ALA A 25 -1.43 -6.11 -1.80
N ILE A 26 -0.37 -5.75 -1.06
CA ILE A 26 0.99 -5.63 -1.60
C ILE A 26 1.54 -6.98 -2.06
N ALA A 27 1.43 -8.01 -1.22
CA ALA A 27 1.92 -9.34 -1.58
C ALA A 27 1.13 -9.98 -2.74
N GLU A 28 -0.19 -9.77 -2.81
CA GLU A 28 -1.00 -10.24 -3.93
C GLU A 28 -0.55 -9.65 -5.26
N ARG A 29 -0.23 -8.35 -5.29
CA ARG A 29 0.12 -7.64 -6.52
C ARG A 29 1.59 -7.79 -6.91
N TYR A 30 2.48 -7.90 -5.93
CA TYR A 30 3.92 -7.74 -6.15
C TYR A 30 4.80 -8.79 -5.44
N GLY A 31 4.22 -9.71 -4.67
CA GLY A 31 4.99 -10.67 -3.87
C GLY A 31 5.76 -11.70 -4.70
N ASP A 32 5.41 -11.88 -5.97
CA ASP A 32 6.10 -12.74 -6.93
C ASP A 32 7.22 -12.03 -7.71
N ILE A 33 7.28 -10.69 -7.65
CA ILE A 33 8.27 -9.89 -8.40
C ILE A 33 9.20 -9.06 -7.52
N ALA A 34 8.81 -8.76 -6.28
CA ALA A 34 9.56 -7.91 -5.37
C ALA A 34 9.75 -8.58 -4.01
N GLU A 35 11.01 -8.72 -3.59
CA GLU A 35 11.37 -9.30 -2.28
C GLU A 35 11.45 -8.26 -1.16
N ARG A 36 11.50 -6.96 -1.49
CA ARG A 36 11.70 -5.90 -0.51
C ARG A 36 10.85 -4.68 -0.80
N PHE A 37 10.08 -4.27 0.20
CA PHE A 37 9.29 -3.04 0.20
C PHE A 37 9.88 -2.02 1.18
N THR A 38 9.70 -0.74 0.90
CA THR A 38 10.11 0.33 1.81
C THR A 38 9.03 1.39 1.84
N PHE A 39 8.44 1.58 3.03
CA PHE A 39 7.45 2.62 3.25
C PHE A 39 8.17 3.96 3.40
N ASN A 40 8.13 4.79 2.37
CA ASN A 40 8.63 6.16 2.45
C ASN A 40 7.50 7.06 2.95
N ALA A 41 7.52 7.37 4.25
CA ALA A 41 6.55 8.25 4.87
C ALA A 41 7.25 9.56 5.30
N PRO A 42 7.29 10.58 4.42
CA PRO A 42 8.11 11.78 4.58
C PRO A 42 7.65 12.73 5.69
N TYR A 43 6.44 12.53 6.22
CA TYR A 43 5.89 13.30 7.33
C TYR A 43 5.70 12.41 8.55
N LYS A 44 5.60 13.03 9.75
CA LYS A 44 5.29 12.31 10.98
C LYS A 44 3.94 11.60 10.80
N HIS A 45 4.00 10.29 10.68
CA HIS A 45 2.88 9.38 10.55
C HIS A 45 2.70 8.64 11.87
N ASP A 46 1.49 8.17 12.11
CA ASP A 46 1.21 7.25 13.20
C ASP A 46 1.86 5.89 12.87
N PRO A 47 2.86 5.42 13.65
CA PRO A 47 3.50 4.13 13.41
C PRO A 47 2.50 2.97 13.51
N ASP A 48 1.49 3.10 14.37
CA ASP A 48 0.51 2.05 14.64
C ASP A 48 -0.41 1.82 13.42
N LEU A 49 -0.55 2.83 12.54
CA LEU A 49 -1.31 2.74 11.31
C LEU A 49 -0.68 1.76 10.31
N TRP A 50 0.65 1.75 10.22
CA TRP A 50 1.39 0.95 9.22
C TRP A 50 1.91 -0.37 9.79
N ALA A 51 1.93 -0.51 11.11
CA ALA A 51 2.41 -1.71 11.80
C ALA A 51 1.82 -3.01 11.22
N PRO A 52 0.50 -3.14 10.95
CA PRO A 52 -0.05 -4.38 10.39
C PRO A 52 0.54 -4.74 9.03
N ALA A 53 0.76 -3.75 8.15
CA ALA A 53 1.31 -3.97 6.83
C ALA A 53 2.81 -4.31 6.88
N ILE A 54 3.55 -3.68 7.79
CA ILE A 54 4.98 -3.95 8.02
C ILE A 54 5.15 -5.35 8.59
N ASP A 55 4.37 -5.73 9.60
CA ASP A 55 4.42 -7.06 10.23
C ASP A 55 4.10 -8.18 9.23
N TYR A 56 3.19 -7.93 8.28
CA TYR A 56 2.85 -8.90 7.24
C TYR A 56 3.97 -9.09 6.20
N LEU A 57 4.72 -8.03 5.88
CA LEU A 57 5.75 -8.01 4.82
C LEU A 57 7.17 -8.27 5.33
N SER A 58 7.36 -8.48 6.63
CA SER A 58 8.65 -8.73 7.27
C SER A 58 8.98 -10.22 7.35
#